data_AF-A0A8R1UZ65-F1
#
_entry.id   AF-A0A8R1UZ65-F1
#
_cell.length_a   1.000
_cell.length_b   1.000
_cell.length_c   1.000
_cell.angle_alpha   90.00
_cell.angle_beta   90.00
_cell.angle_gamma   90.00
#
_symmetry.space_group_name_H-M   'P 1'
#
loop_
_entity.id
_entity.type
_entity.pdbx_description
1 polymer ?
#
loop_
_entity_poly.entity_id
_entity_poly.type
_entity_poly.pdbx_seq_one_letter_code
_entity_poly.pdbx_strand_id
1 'polypeptide(L)'
;MLNRLYYNLKEPTVFSSAGPLQKASKQPAKKVQQFLESQPVYSRHKQVRYKFPRRQTRGDFIFSHVQADLIDLSALSRQNKGHRFCLSMIDCHSRFAFTIPLHRKTVYRILHLIMEKYGYDVRGVCTPQQVFDGKKKPAEMSPTPSKKPKFKIGEIVRMSHQNKAFRRGYKSGRNEVFHIVQALAGSPPTYRLVDKFGEEISGIVYEQEIVHAV
;
A
#
# COMPACT_ATOMS: atom_id res chain seq x y z
N MET A 1 29.87 -30.34 1.11
CA MET A 1 29.60 -30.45 2.57
C MET A 1 28.39 -29.64 3.01
N LEU A 2 28.36 -28.31 2.81
CA LEU A 2 27.22 -27.47 3.21
C LEU A 2 25.88 -27.89 2.59
N ASN A 3 25.86 -28.24 1.30
CA ASN A 3 24.65 -28.70 0.61
C ASN A 3 24.04 -29.95 1.26
N ARG A 4 24.89 -30.92 1.64
CA ARG A 4 24.46 -32.15 2.32
C ARG A 4 23.89 -31.84 3.70
N LEU A 5 24.56 -31.01 4.50
CA LEU A 5 24.11 -30.64 5.85
C LEU A 5 22.81 -29.81 5.85
N TYR A 6 22.56 -29.04 4.77
CA TYR A 6 21.42 -28.14 4.66
C TYR A 6 20.16 -28.82 4.13
N TYR A 7 20.27 -29.74 3.16
CA TYR A 7 19.10 -30.40 2.52
C TYR A 7 18.82 -31.83 3.00
N ASN A 8 19.71 -32.48 3.74
CA ASN A 8 19.50 -33.86 4.18
C ASN A 8 18.60 -33.94 5.41
N LEU A 9 17.31 -34.29 5.22
CA LEU A 9 16.26 -34.43 6.26
C LEU A 9 16.67 -35.20 7.54
N LYS A 10 17.68 -36.08 7.48
CA LYS A 10 18.17 -36.86 8.62
C LYS A 10 19.12 -36.08 9.55
N GLU A 11 19.70 -34.99 9.06
CA GLU A 11 20.65 -34.18 9.83
C GLU A 11 19.92 -33.14 10.68
N PRO A 12 20.40 -32.82 11.89
CA PRO A 12 19.78 -31.82 12.76
C PRO A 12 19.90 -30.38 12.21
N THR A 13 20.73 -30.15 11.19
CA THR A 13 21.00 -28.84 10.59
C THR A 13 20.16 -28.49 9.36
N VAL A 14 19.15 -29.31 9.06
CA VAL A 14 18.24 -29.14 7.92
C VAL A 14 17.56 -27.78 7.95
N PHE A 15 17.65 -27.05 6.82
CA PHE A 15 17.07 -25.71 6.66
C PHE A 15 17.33 -24.76 7.85
N SER A 16 18.48 -24.92 8.50
CA SER A 16 18.84 -24.16 9.71
C SER A 16 19.52 -22.83 9.38
N SER A 17 19.60 -21.96 10.38
CA SER A 17 20.27 -20.65 10.25
C SER A 17 21.80 -20.78 10.23
N ALA A 18 22.50 -19.67 9.93
CA ALA A 18 23.96 -19.64 9.80
C ALA A 18 24.71 -20.19 11.03
N GLY A 19 24.21 -19.95 12.25
CA GLY A 19 24.87 -20.37 13.49
C GLY A 19 24.99 -21.90 13.62
N PRO A 20 23.87 -22.66 13.63
CA PRO A 20 23.90 -24.12 13.65
C PRO A 20 24.70 -24.74 12.50
N LEU A 21 24.56 -24.20 11.28
CA LEU A 21 25.26 -24.71 10.10
C LEU A 21 26.78 -24.47 10.18
N GLN A 22 27.22 -23.34 10.75
CA GLN A 22 28.62 -23.07 11.00
C GLN A 22 29.20 -24.04 12.03
N LYS A 23 28.47 -24.30 13.12
CA LYS A 23 28.89 -25.25 14.16
C LYS A 23 29.06 -26.67 13.61
N ALA A 24 28.14 -27.13 12.77
CA ALA A 24 28.20 -28.47 12.18
C ALA A 24 29.22 -28.59 11.05
N SER A 25 29.37 -27.57 10.21
CA SER A 25 30.30 -27.60 9.07
C SER A 25 31.73 -27.23 9.42
N LYS A 26 31.96 -26.58 10.57
CA LYS A 26 33.24 -25.97 10.99
C LYS A 26 33.87 -25.06 9.93
N GLN A 27 33.06 -24.51 9.01
CA GLN A 27 33.52 -23.59 7.97
C GLN A 27 33.53 -22.14 8.48
N PRO A 28 34.30 -21.25 7.83
CA PRO A 28 34.27 -19.82 8.15
C PRO A 28 32.87 -19.23 7.97
N ALA A 29 32.47 -18.34 8.88
CA ALA A 29 31.14 -17.70 8.88
C ALA A 29 30.79 -17.09 7.50
N LYS A 30 31.76 -16.43 6.88
CA LYS A 30 31.62 -15.77 5.57
C LYS A 30 31.21 -16.75 4.46
N LYS A 31 31.79 -17.96 4.45
CA LYS A 31 31.50 -19.00 3.45
C LYS A 31 30.13 -19.63 3.66
N VAL A 32 29.73 -19.80 4.92
CA VAL A 32 28.38 -20.27 5.29
C VAL A 32 27.33 -19.25 4.88
N GLN A 33 27.62 -17.96 5.09
CA GLN A 33 26.71 -16.87 4.74
C GLN A 33 26.53 -16.72 3.23
N GLN A 34 27.62 -16.74 2.45
CA GLN A 34 27.55 -16.76 0.98
C GLN A 34 26.79 -17.99 0.45
N PHE A 35 26.94 -19.15 1.10
CA PHE A 35 26.17 -20.35 0.74
C PHE A 35 24.67 -20.18 1.03
N LEU A 36 24.30 -19.61 2.17
CA LEU A 36 22.90 -19.37 2.52
C LEU A 36 22.24 -18.30 1.64
N GLU A 37 23.00 -17.27 1.25
CA GLU A 37 22.55 -16.22 0.32
C GLU A 37 22.32 -16.76 -1.09
N SER A 38 23.10 -17.76 -1.52
CA SER A 38 22.94 -18.40 -2.83
C SER A 38 21.79 -19.42 -2.88
N GLN A 39 21.31 -19.89 -1.72
CA GLN A 39 20.17 -20.78 -1.70
C GLN A 39 18.88 -19.99 -1.98
N PRO A 40 17.95 -20.51 -2.79
CA PRO A 40 16.59 -19.96 -2.91
C PRO A 40 15.83 -20.28 -1.62
N VAL A 41 16.13 -19.56 -0.53
CA VAL A 41 15.51 -19.82 0.77
C VAL A 41 14.10 -19.25 0.78
N TYR A 42 13.10 -20.12 0.84
CA TYR A 42 11.75 -19.71 1.17
C TYR A 42 11.73 -19.23 2.63
N SER A 43 11.31 -17.99 2.85
CA SER A 43 10.94 -17.56 4.21
C SER A 43 9.83 -18.50 4.69
N ARG A 44 10.11 -19.35 5.70
CA ARG A 44 9.09 -20.21 6.33
C ARG A 44 7.88 -19.40 6.81
N HIS A 45 8.08 -18.12 7.08
CA HIS A 45 7.05 -17.21 7.58
C HIS A 45 6.49 -16.35 6.45
N LYS A 46 5.18 -16.46 6.25
CA LYS A 46 4.39 -15.55 5.43
C LYS A 46 3.90 -14.42 6.33
N GLN A 47 4.02 -13.16 5.91
CA GLN A 47 3.37 -12.05 6.60
C GLN A 47 1.88 -12.38 6.78
N VAL A 48 1.38 -12.29 8.02
CA VAL A 48 -0.04 -12.44 8.29
C VAL A 48 -0.76 -11.29 7.60
N ARG A 49 -1.56 -11.62 6.59
CA ARG A 49 -2.40 -10.66 5.86
C ARG A 49 -3.82 -10.77 6.38
N TYR A 50 -4.25 -9.80 7.18
CA TYR A 50 -5.64 -9.69 7.59
C TYR A 50 -6.46 -9.16 6.42
N LYS A 51 -7.40 -9.98 5.93
CA LYS A 51 -8.37 -9.55 4.92
C LYS A 51 -9.64 -9.12 5.65
N PHE A 52 -9.98 -7.86 5.53
CA PHE A 52 -11.25 -7.31 6.01
C PHE A 52 -11.84 -6.41 4.91
N PRO A 53 -13.17 -6.24 4.88
CA PRO A 53 -13.80 -5.34 3.92
C PRO A 53 -13.26 -3.93 4.16
N ARG A 54 -12.80 -3.28 3.09
CA ARG A 54 -12.37 -1.88 3.07
C ARG A 54 -13.22 -1.12 2.07
N ARG A 55 -13.25 0.20 2.19
CA ARG A 55 -13.97 1.04 1.21
C ARG A 55 -13.35 0.79 -0.16
N GLN A 56 -14.15 0.37 -1.12
CA GLN A 56 -13.68 0.15 -2.49
C GLN A 56 -13.46 1.49 -3.16
N THR A 57 -12.30 1.68 -3.78
CA THR A 57 -12.07 2.78 -4.73
C THR A 57 -12.75 2.40 -6.03
N ARG A 58 -13.96 2.90 -6.24
CA ARG A 58 -14.69 2.73 -7.51
C ARG A 58 -14.49 3.99 -8.34
N GLY A 59 -14.21 3.82 -9.62
CA GLY A 59 -14.28 4.94 -10.56
C GLY A 59 -15.74 5.25 -10.82
N ASP A 60 -16.17 6.47 -10.51
CA ASP A 60 -17.57 6.86 -10.68
C ASP A 60 -17.92 6.95 -12.17
N PHE A 61 -17.02 7.53 -12.97
CA PHE A 61 -17.15 7.72 -14.43
C PHE A 61 -15.82 7.52 -15.16
N ILE A 62 -15.87 7.41 -16.49
CA ILE A 62 -14.67 7.44 -17.34
C ILE A 62 -13.90 8.73 -17.05
N PHE A 63 -12.58 8.63 -16.82
CA PHE A 63 -11.69 9.73 -16.44
C PHE A 63 -12.00 10.40 -15.10
N SER A 64 -12.84 9.81 -14.24
CA SER A 64 -13.06 10.29 -12.87
C SER A 64 -11.85 10.06 -11.97
N HIS A 65 -11.19 8.91 -12.14
CA HIS A 65 -10.09 8.45 -11.32
C HIS A 65 -8.95 8.03 -12.21
N VAL A 66 -7.83 8.73 -12.07
CA VAL A 66 -6.63 8.49 -12.85
C VAL A 66 -5.52 8.14 -11.88
N GLN A 67 -4.92 6.99 -12.12
CA GLN A 67 -3.72 6.61 -11.40
C GLN A 67 -2.53 6.90 -12.30
N ALA A 68 -1.67 7.81 -11.85
CA ALA A 68 -0.44 8.14 -12.53
C ALA A 68 0.75 7.69 -11.69
N ASP A 69 1.73 7.09 -12.36
CA ASP A 69 3.00 6.71 -11.76
C ASP A 69 4.16 7.14 -12.66
N LEU A 70 5.32 7.35 -12.05
CA LEU A 70 6.54 7.74 -12.75
C LEU A 70 7.57 6.62 -12.64
N ILE A 71 7.80 5.94 -13.76
CA ILE A 71 8.79 4.88 -13.88
C ILE A 71 10.17 5.53 -14.07
N ASP A 72 11.15 5.09 -13.28
CA ASP A 72 12.56 5.48 -13.45
C ASP A 72 13.25 4.53 -14.44
N LEU A 73 13.71 5.10 -15.56
CA LEU A 73 14.44 4.42 -16.63
C LEU A 73 15.83 5.06 -16.83
N SER A 74 16.36 5.74 -15.80
CA SER A 74 17.62 6.47 -15.89
C SER A 74 18.80 5.57 -16.26
N ALA A 75 18.79 4.31 -15.82
CA ALA A 75 19.79 3.32 -16.19
C ALA A 75 19.84 3.04 -17.71
N LEU A 76 18.70 3.19 -18.40
CA LEU A 76 18.55 2.93 -19.83
C LEU A 76 18.62 4.21 -20.67
N SER A 77 18.96 5.36 -20.09
CA SER A 77 18.90 6.65 -20.79
C SER A 77 19.77 6.71 -22.04
N ARG A 78 20.91 5.99 -22.05
CA ARG A 78 21.79 5.88 -23.23
C ARG A 78 21.11 5.20 -24.42
N GLN A 79 20.28 4.20 -24.14
CA GLN A 79 19.54 3.44 -25.16
C GLN A 79 18.21 4.13 -25.51
N ASN A 80 17.66 4.90 -24.58
CA ASN A 80 16.36 5.57 -24.70
C ASN A 80 16.48 7.03 -25.16
N LYS A 81 17.45 7.36 -26.02
CA LYS A 81 17.62 8.72 -26.58
C LYS A 81 17.66 9.84 -25.53
N GLY A 82 18.18 9.56 -24.33
CA GLY A 82 18.26 10.53 -23.23
C GLY A 82 17.01 10.62 -22.33
N HIS A 83 15.95 9.85 -22.61
CA HIS A 83 14.80 9.75 -21.71
C HIS A 83 15.15 8.94 -20.47
N ARG A 84 14.92 9.54 -19.30
CA ARG A 84 15.29 8.98 -17.99
C ARG A 84 14.08 8.53 -17.19
N PHE A 85 12.90 9.03 -17.51
CA PHE A 85 11.67 8.75 -16.78
C PHE A 85 10.55 8.44 -17.76
N CYS A 86 9.53 7.77 -17.29
CA CYS A 86 8.34 7.45 -18.06
C CYS A 86 7.11 7.70 -17.20
N LEU A 87 6.28 8.67 -17.58
CA LEU A 87 5.01 8.92 -16.91
C LEU A 87 3.98 7.97 -17.48
N SER A 88 3.48 7.04 -16.66
CA SER A 88 2.37 6.16 -17.00
C SER A 88 1.11 6.66 -16.32
N MET A 89 0.03 6.76 -17.07
CA MET A 89 -1.27 7.22 -16.59
C MET A 89 -2.32 6.22 -17.02
N ILE A 90 -3.10 5.72 -16.07
CA ILE A 90 -4.13 4.71 -16.30
C ILE A 90 -5.46 5.27 -15.81
N ASP A 91 -6.46 5.28 -16.69
CA ASP A 91 -7.84 5.53 -16.25
C ASP A 91 -8.38 4.29 -15.54
N CYS A 92 -8.80 4.46 -14.28
CA CYS A 92 -9.24 3.35 -13.44
C CYS A 92 -10.55 2.73 -13.93
N HIS A 93 -11.39 3.49 -14.65
CA HIS A 93 -12.68 3.02 -15.15
C HIS A 93 -12.56 2.34 -16.52
N SER A 94 -11.98 3.00 -17.52
CA SER A 94 -11.89 2.47 -18.90
C SER A 94 -10.70 1.55 -19.15
N ARG A 95 -9.71 1.52 -18.24
CA ARG A 95 -8.47 0.73 -18.35
C ARG A 95 -7.55 1.11 -19.52
N PHE A 96 -7.77 2.27 -20.14
CA PHE A 96 -6.81 2.84 -21.08
C PHE A 96 -5.57 3.36 -20.34
N ALA A 97 -4.40 3.05 -20.89
CA ALA A 97 -3.11 3.48 -20.37
C ALA A 97 -2.39 4.37 -21.38
N PHE A 98 -1.87 5.50 -20.91
CA PHE A 98 -1.02 6.41 -21.66
C PHE A 98 0.35 6.45 -21.03
N THR A 99 1.38 6.47 -21.87
CA THR A 99 2.76 6.43 -21.43
C THR A 99 3.56 7.51 -22.15
N ILE A 100 4.19 8.41 -21.40
CA ILE A 100 4.89 9.58 -21.93
C ILE A 100 6.34 9.56 -21.45
N PRO A 101 7.32 9.52 -22.35
CA PRO A 101 8.73 9.55 -21.97
C PRO A 101 9.15 10.96 -21.53
N LEU A 102 9.99 11.03 -20.50
CA LEU A 102 10.41 12.26 -19.84
C LEU A 102 11.93 12.29 -19.66
N HIS A 103 12.53 13.44 -19.93
CA HIS A 103 13.97 13.65 -19.73
C HIS A 103 14.31 13.95 -18.26
N ARG A 104 13.43 14.67 -17.56
CA ARG A 104 13.63 15.13 -16.17
C ARG A 104 12.33 15.04 -15.38
N LYS A 105 12.44 14.86 -14.06
CA LYS A 105 11.31 14.86 -13.10
C LYS A 105 10.93 16.28 -12.70
N THR A 106 10.50 17.10 -13.67
CA THR A 106 10.04 18.47 -13.40
C THR A 106 8.56 18.47 -13.04
N VAL A 107 8.22 18.95 -11.86
CA VAL A 107 6.82 18.98 -11.34
C VAL A 107 5.89 19.68 -12.31
N TYR A 108 6.24 20.89 -12.77
CA TYR A 108 5.43 21.65 -13.72
C TYR A 108 5.19 20.91 -15.04
N ARG A 109 6.20 20.20 -15.56
CA ARG A 109 6.09 19.43 -16.81
C ARG A 109 5.14 18.25 -16.62
N ILE A 110 5.25 17.54 -15.50
CA ILE A 110 4.39 16.41 -15.18
C ILE A 110 2.95 16.88 -15.00
N LEU A 111 2.73 17.93 -14.20
CA LEU A 111 1.41 18.51 -14.00
C LEU A 111 0.80 18.97 -15.33
N HIS A 112 1.58 19.66 -16.17
CA HIS A 112 1.12 20.10 -17.48
C HIS A 112 0.73 18.92 -18.39
N LEU A 113 1.49 17.83 -18.41
CA LEU A 113 1.14 16.64 -19.20
C LEU A 113 -0.10 15.92 -18.67
N ILE A 114 -0.22 15.84 -17.34
CA ILE A 114 -1.43 15.31 -16.70
C ILE A 114 -2.62 16.15 -17.10
N MET A 115 -2.49 17.48 -17.02
CA MET A 115 -3.52 18.42 -17.44
C MET A 115 -3.79 18.30 -18.94
N GLU A 116 -2.80 18.37 -19.83
CA GLU A 116 -3.01 18.25 -21.29
C GLU A 116 -3.71 16.93 -21.69
N LYS A 117 -3.36 15.81 -21.06
CA LYS A 117 -3.97 14.51 -21.39
C LYS A 117 -5.33 14.28 -20.75
N TYR A 118 -5.61 14.91 -19.61
CA TYR A 118 -6.83 14.66 -18.83
C TYR A 118 -7.73 15.90 -18.66
N GLY A 119 -7.30 17.05 -19.14
CA GLY A 119 -7.90 18.36 -18.92
C GLY A 119 -7.74 19.26 -20.16
N TYR A 120 -8.90 19.68 -20.68
CA TYR A 120 -9.09 20.53 -21.86
C TYR A 120 -9.11 19.78 -23.21
N ASP A 121 -10.33 19.35 -23.55
CA ASP A 121 -10.99 19.33 -24.87
C ASP A 121 -10.22 18.85 -26.12
N VAL A 122 -10.86 17.92 -26.85
CA VAL A 122 -10.83 17.85 -28.33
C VAL A 122 -11.93 16.96 -28.94
N ARG A 123 -12.74 16.21 -28.18
CA ARG A 123 -13.62 15.17 -28.78
C ARG A 123 -15.03 15.00 -28.18
N GLY A 124 -15.63 16.05 -27.61
CA GLY A 124 -17.09 16.08 -27.43
C GLY A 124 -17.73 14.99 -26.55
N VAL A 125 -16.96 14.30 -25.70
CA VAL A 125 -17.50 13.42 -24.64
C VAL A 125 -17.50 14.22 -23.34
N CYS A 126 -18.55 14.06 -22.53
CA CYS A 126 -18.83 14.88 -21.35
C CYS A 126 -17.59 15.21 -20.51
N THR A 127 -17.36 16.51 -20.26
CA THR A 127 -16.25 16.95 -19.41
C THR A 127 -16.70 17.07 -17.95
N PRO A 128 -15.81 16.83 -16.98
CA PRO A 128 -16.05 17.17 -15.58
C PRO A 128 -16.46 18.64 -15.40
N GLN A 129 -15.90 19.57 -16.18
CA GLN A 129 -16.30 20.98 -16.19
C GLN A 129 -17.79 21.20 -16.51
N GLN A 130 -18.37 20.46 -17.48
CA GLN A 130 -19.81 20.58 -17.79
C GLN A 130 -20.70 20.14 -16.63
N VAL A 131 -20.21 19.22 -15.78
CA VAL A 131 -20.90 18.79 -14.57
C VAL A 131 -20.76 19.84 -13.46
N PHE A 132 -19.57 20.43 -13.30
CA PHE A 132 -19.32 21.50 -12.33
C PHE A 132 -20.00 22.84 -12.69
N ASP A 133 -20.14 23.15 -13.99
CA ASP A 133 -20.89 24.30 -14.51
C ASP A 133 -22.42 24.10 -14.46
N GLY A 134 -22.90 22.94 -13.98
CA GLY A 134 -24.32 22.59 -13.93
C GLY A 134 -24.97 22.29 -15.29
N LYS A 135 -24.20 22.25 -16.38
CA LYS A 135 -24.69 21.99 -17.76
C LYS A 135 -25.10 20.53 -17.98
N LYS A 136 -24.56 19.59 -17.21
CA LYS A 136 -24.96 18.17 -17.19
C LYS A 136 -25.06 17.67 -15.75
N LYS A 137 -26.04 16.79 -15.47
CA LYS A 137 -26.13 16.13 -14.16
C LYS A 137 -25.02 15.08 -14.04
N PRO A 138 -24.36 14.94 -12.87
CA PRO A 138 -23.58 13.75 -12.57
C PRO A 138 -24.47 12.52 -12.75
N ALA A 139 -23.95 11.38 -13.20
CA ALA A 139 -24.81 10.21 -13.26
C ALA A 139 -25.28 9.84 -11.84
N GLU A 140 -26.56 9.52 -11.72
CA GLU A 140 -27.16 9.16 -10.44
C GLU A 140 -26.54 7.85 -9.95
N MET A 141 -25.68 7.96 -8.93
CA MET A 141 -25.15 6.79 -8.26
C MET A 141 -26.23 6.24 -7.33
N SER A 142 -26.52 4.94 -7.45
CA SER A 142 -27.31 4.22 -6.46
C SER A 142 -26.69 4.44 -5.07
N PRO A 143 -27.46 4.78 -4.02
CA PRO A 143 -26.91 4.96 -2.69
C PRO A 143 -26.19 3.68 -2.26
N THR A 144 -24.93 3.81 -1.82
CA THR A 144 -24.20 2.65 -1.30
C THR A 144 -24.86 2.21 0.02
N PRO A 145 -25.04 0.90 0.26
CA PRO A 145 -25.62 0.43 1.51
C PRO A 145 -24.72 0.89 2.66
N SER A 146 -25.27 1.59 3.64
CA SER A 146 -24.54 2.07 4.81
C SER A 146 -24.67 1.07 5.96
N LYS A 147 -23.55 0.77 6.62
CA LYS A 147 -23.55 0.01 7.87
C LYS A 147 -23.41 0.98 9.04
N LYS A 148 -24.17 0.70 10.11
CA LYS A 148 -24.09 1.46 11.36
C LYS A 148 -22.73 1.20 12.02
N PRO A 149 -22.00 2.25 12.47
CA PRO A 149 -20.78 2.09 13.23
C PRO A 149 -21.02 1.34 14.55
N LYS A 150 -20.12 0.43 14.92
CA LYS A 150 -20.14 -0.29 16.20
C LYS A 150 -19.75 0.59 17.39
N PHE A 151 -18.73 1.44 17.23
CA PHE A 151 -18.21 2.30 18.30
C PHE A 151 -18.88 3.67 18.29
N LYS A 152 -19.03 4.28 19.48
CA LYS A 152 -19.66 5.59 19.64
C LYS A 152 -18.62 6.71 19.63
N ILE A 153 -19.09 7.92 19.30
CA ILE A 153 -18.27 9.14 19.41
C ILE A 153 -17.93 9.37 20.89
N GLY A 154 -16.68 9.75 21.16
CA GLY A 154 -16.13 9.93 22.50
C GLY A 154 -15.63 8.66 23.18
N GLU A 155 -15.89 7.49 22.59
CA GLU A 155 -15.45 6.22 23.15
C GLU A 155 -13.92 6.09 23.10
N ILE A 156 -13.39 5.47 24.16
CA ILE A 156 -11.96 5.26 24.36
C ILE A 156 -11.58 3.92 23.72
N VAL A 157 -10.67 3.96 22.76
CA VAL A 157 -10.29 2.81 21.96
C VAL A 157 -8.79 2.66 21.81
N ARG A 158 -8.35 1.45 21.47
CA ARG A 158 -6.96 1.16 21.12
C ARG A 158 -6.89 0.72 19.68
N MET A 159 -5.83 1.11 18.98
CA MET A 159 -5.56 0.58 17.65
C MET A 159 -5.08 -0.87 17.74
N SER A 160 -5.74 -1.75 17.00
CA SER A 160 -5.36 -3.15 16.86
C SER A 160 -3.95 -3.24 16.29
N HIS A 161 -3.05 -3.81 17.07
CA HIS A 161 -1.69 -4.05 16.60
C HIS A 161 -1.75 -5.18 15.57
N GLN A 162 -1.36 -4.89 14.32
CA GLN A 162 -1.02 -5.99 13.41
C GLN A 162 0.13 -6.76 14.05
N ASN A 163 -0.15 -7.98 14.52
CA ASN A 163 0.87 -8.90 14.99
C ASN A 163 1.79 -9.21 13.80
N LYS A 164 2.83 -8.39 13.62
CA LYS A 164 3.95 -8.73 12.74
C LYS A 164 4.51 -10.03 13.31
N ALA A 165 4.57 -11.07 12.49
CA ALA A 165 5.18 -12.33 12.86
C ALA A 165 6.57 -12.04 13.47
N PHE A 166 6.68 -12.29 14.77
CA PHE A 166 7.89 -12.31 15.60
C PHE A 166 9.00 -11.32 15.20
N ARG A 167 9.16 -10.20 15.93
CA ARG A 167 10.46 -9.52 16.02
C ARG A 167 11.14 -10.01 17.30
N ARG A 168 12.40 -10.45 17.17
CA ARG A 168 13.29 -10.68 18.33
C ARG A 168 13.62 -9.30 18.90
N GLY A 169 12.84 -8.86 19.90
CA GLY A 169 12.95 -7.55 20.52
C GLY A 169 11.63 -7.17 21.21
N TYR A 170 11.71 -6.77 22.48
CA TYR A 170 10.59 -6.22 23.21
C TYR A 170 10.12 -4.96 22.48
N LYS A 171 8.92 -5.01 21.90
CA LYS A 171 8.21 -3.76 21.64
C LYS A 171 7.69 -3.31 23.00
N SER A 172 8.09 -2.15 23.49
CA SER A 172 7.30 -1.45 24.51
C SER A 172 5.88 -1.39 23.96
N GLY A 173 4.98 -2.18 24.55
CA GLY A 173 3.56 -2.09 24.25
C GLY A 173 3.17 -0.67 24.58
N ARG A 174 3.01 0.18 23.57
CA ARG A 174 2.49 1.51 23.83
C ARG A 174 1.04 1.29 24.21
N ASN A 175 0.74 1.52 25.48
CA ASN A 175 -0.62 1.66 25.98
C ASN A 175 -1.20 2.99 25.49
N GLU A 176 -1.05 3.29 24.20
CA GLU A 176 -1.61 4.47 23.56
C GLU A 176 -3.10 4.22 23.38
N VAL A 177 -3.86 5.20 23.84
CA VAL A 177 -5.31 5.16 23.94
C VAL A 177 -5.82 6.37 23.16
N PHE A 178 -6.84 6.14 22.35
CA PHE A 178 -7.37 7.11 21.41
C PHE A 178 -8.84 7.36 21.68
N HIS A 179 -9.30 8.57 21.35
CA HIS A 179 -10.70 8.95 21.41
C HIS A 179 -11.29 9.01 20.00
N ILE A 180 -12.51 8.48 19.84
CA ILE A 180 -13.23 8.59 18.57
C ILE A 180 -13.84 9.99 18.46
N VAL A 181 -13.37 10.77 17.49
CA VAL A 181 -13.95 12.09 17.18
C VAL A 181 -15.13 11.96 16.24
N GLN A 182 -15.03 11.06 15.26
CA GLN A 182 -16.04 10.93 14.22
C GLN A 182 -16.25 9.47 13.86
N ALA A 183 -17.51 9.05 13.83
CA ALA A 183 -17.94 7.76 13.31
C ALA A 183 -18.76 7.99 12.02
N LEU A 184 -18.18 7.63 10.88
CA LEU A 184 -18.79 7.79 9.57
C LEU A 184 -19.47 6.49 9.13
N ALA A 185 -20.78 6.56 8.91
CA ALA A 185 -21.55 5.45 8.37
C ALA A 185 -21.15 5.20 6.90
N GLY A 186 -20.93 3.93 6.55
CA GLY A 186 -20.51 3.50 5.23
C GLY A 186 -20.42 1.98 5.16
N SER A 187 -20.00 1.42 4.02
CA SER A 187 -19.73 -0.01 3.91
C SER A 187 -18.28 -0.23 3.48
N PRO A 188 -17.36 -0.51 4.42
CA PRO A 188 -17.52 -0.59 5.89
C PRO A 188 -17.58 0.80 6.59
N PRO A 189 -18.02 0.87 7.87
CA PRO A 189 -17.94 2.10 8.66
C PRO A 189 -16.48 2.48 8.96
N THR A 190 -16.23 3.78 9.09
CA THR A 190 -14.88 4.34 9.27
C THR A 190 -14.85 5.35 10.42
N TYR A 191 -13.73 5.44 11.12
CA TYR A 191 -13.57 6.28 12.31
C TYR A 191 -12.39 7.24 12.14
N ARG A 192 -12.53 8.44 12.72
CA ARG A 192 -11.41 9.37 12.94
C ARG A 192 -11.06 9.38 14.42
N LEU A 193 -9.76 9.31 14.69
CA LEU A 193 -9.22 9.16 16.03
C LEU A 193 -8.36 10.37 16.39
N VAL A 194 -8.42 10.74 17.66
CA VAL A 194 -7.55 11.73 18.29
C VAL A 194 -6.77 11.05 19.41
N ASP A 195 -5.50 11.39 19.55
CA ASP A 195 -4.67 10.93 20.67
C ASP A 195 -5.08 11.63 21.99
N LYS A 196 -4.60 11.14 23.12
CA LYS A 196 -4.87 11.72 24.46
C LYS A 196 -4.52 13.22 24.59
N PHE A 197 -3.67 13.74 23.70
CA PHE A 197 -3.25 15.15 23.68
C PHE A 197 -4.10 16.04 22.76
N GLY A 198 -5.14 15.50 22.11
CA GLY A 198 -5.99 16.29 21.20
C GLY A 198 -5.49 16.33 19.76
N GLU A 199 -4.38 15.66 19.43
CA GLU A 199 -3.86 15.60 18.07
C GLU A 199 -4.66 14.62 17.19
N GLU A 200 -5.19 15.09 16.08
CA GLU A 200 -5.87 14.25 15.08
C GLU A 200 -4.88 13.34 14.36
N ILE A 201 -5.19 12.04 14.35
CA ILE A 201 -4.42 11.08 13.55
C ILE A 201 -4.79 11.27 12.08
N SER A 202 -3.77 11.46 11.25
CA SER A 202 -3.95 11.57 9.81
C SER A 202 -4.52 10.28 9.22
N GLY A 203 -5.71 10.39 8.62
CA GLY A 203 -6.35 9.33 7.86
C GLY A 203 -7.68 8.85 8.44
N ILE A 204 -8.12 7.69 7.96
CA ILE A 204 -9.33 7.00 8.39
C ILE A 204 -8.94 5.62 8.92
N VAL A 205 -9.61 5.18 9.97
CA VAL A 205 -9.38 3.87 10.58
C VAL A 205 -10.62 3.01 10.43
N TYR A 206 -10.43 1.74 10.11
CA TYR A 206 -11.54 0.79 9.97
C TYR A 206 -11.90 0.14 11.30
N GLU A 207 -13.14 -0.35 11.42
CA GLU A 207 -13.62 -1.01 12.64
C GLU A 207 -12.72 -2.16 13.10
N GLN A 208 -12.21 -2.95 12.16
CA GLN A 208 -11.35 -4.11 12.44
C GLN A 208 -9.94 -3.71 12.92
N GLU A 209 -9.58 -2.44 12.76
CA GLU A 209 -8.30 -1.87 13.19
C GLU A 209 -8.41 -1.25 14.58
N ILE A 210 -9.57 -1.36 15.25
CA ILE A 210 -9.85 -0.75 16.55
C ILE A 210 -10.37 -1.83 17.50
N VAL A 211 -9.97 -1.74 18.77
CA VAL A 211 -10.48 -2.57 19.88
C VAL A 211 -10.86 -1.67 21.06
N HIS A 212 -11.81 -2.11 21.89
CA HIS A 212 -12.15 -1.38 23.11
C HIS A 212 -10.91 -1.25 24.01
N ALA A 213 -10.68 -0.05 24.55
CA ALA A 213 -9.78 0.11 25.68
C ALA A 213 -10.56 -0.34 26.91
N VAL A 214 -10.14 -1.46 27.53
CA VAL A 214 -10.66 -1.90 28.84
C VAL A 214 -10.54 -0.78 29.85
#